data_AF-A0A934PWU2-F1
#
_entry.id   AF-A0A934PWU2-F1
#
_cell.length_a   1.000
_cell.length_b   1.000
_cell.length_c   1.000
_cell.angle_alpha   90.00
_cell.angle_beta   90.00
_cell.angle_gamma   90.00
#
_symmetry.space_group_name_H-M   'P 1'
#
loop_
_entity.id
_entity.type
_entity.pdbx_description
1 polymer ?
#
loop_
_entity_poly.entity_id
_entity_poly.type
_entity_poly.pdbx_seq_one_letter_code
_entity_poly.pdbx_strand_id
1 'polypeptide(L)'
;MKSKEEILKNYYTYTPNGEPEISADKLLQAMEDYREQTEANAFDAGRLLKDDKADHIHYLYPTFADYKLNLERETDPHKNNIKLVADSILPQFLPDDPNALSLSFNFKTGGKQYSAFYTKNPEGYWEFNNYT
;
A
#
# COMPACT_ATOMS: atom_id res chain seq x y z
N MET A 1 1.17 21.71 11.47
CA MET A 1 0.73 21.51 10.07
C MET A 1 0.66 22.85 9.39
N LYS A 2 1.24 22.99 8.19
CA LYS A 2 1.06 24.20 7.37
C LYS A 2 -0.28 24.10 6.65
N SER A 3 -0.95 25.23 6.44
CA SER A 3 -2.15 25.25 5.60
C SER A 3 -1.79 25.03 4.13
N LYS A 4 -2.78 24.69 3.31
CA LYS A 4 -2.62 24.56 1.86
C LYS A 4 -2.07 25.86 1.25
N GLU A 5 -2.54 27.01 1.74
CA GLU A 5 -2.15 28.35 1.31
C GLU A 5 -0.69 28.66 1.68
N GLU A 6 -0.23 28.23 2.86
CA GLU A 6 1.17 28.37 3.29
C GLU A 6 2.13 27.49 2.47
N ILE A 7 1.68 26.32 2.03
CA ILE A 7 2.46 25.47 1.12
C ILE A 7 2.51 26.11 -0.26
N LEU A 8 1.36 26.46 -0.84
CA LEU A 8 1.26 27.13 -2.15
C LEU A 8 2.11 28.40 -2.24
N LYS A 9 2.20 29.17 -1.15
CA LYS A 9 2.99 30.40 -1.09
C LYS A 9 4.47 30.19 -1.46
N ASN A 10 5.04 29.02 -1.15
CA ASN A 10 6.45 28.74 -1.44
C ASN A 10 6.72 28.47 -2.92
N TYR A 11 5.67 28.26 -3.72
CA TYR A 11 5.76 27.89 -5.13
C TYR A 11 5.36 29.01 -6.09
N TYR A 12 4.74 30.09 -5.59
CA TYR A 12 4.46 31.25 -6.42
C TYR A 12 5.76 31.92 -6.88
N THR A 13 5.76 32.26 -8.16
CA THR A 13 6.62 33.31 -8.73
C THR A 13 5.79 34.57 -8.91
N TYR A 14 6.44 35.68 -9.21
CA TYR A 14 5.75 36.94 -9.45
C TYR A 14 6.03 37.42 -10.87
N THR A 15 4.98 37.85 -11.56
CA THR A 15 5.12 38.51 -12.86
C THR A 15 5.85 39.85 -12.68
N PRO A 16 6.35 40.49 -13.75
CA PRO A 16 6.95 41.82 -13.67
C PRO A 16 6.02 42.90 -13.07
N ASN A 17 4.70 42.66 -13.08
CA ASN A 17 3.69 43.54 -12.48
C ASN A 17 3.41 43.22 -11.00
N GLY A 18 4.09 42.23 -10.42
CA GLY A 18 3.92 41.81 -9.03
C GLY A 18 2.75 40.86 -8.78
N GLU A 19 2.14 40.30 -9.82
CA GLU A 19 1.04 39.35 -9.68
C GLU A 19 1.59 37.93 -9.42
N PRO A 20 1.03 37.18 -8.45
CA PRO A 20 1.47 35.82 -8.20
C PRO A 20 1.08 34.90 -9.35
N GLU A 21 2.04 34.14 -9.85
CA GLU A 21 1.88 33.14 -10.90
C GLU A 21 2.49 31.81 -10.43
N ILE A 22 1.85 30.70 -10.78
CA ILE A 22 2.35 29.35 -10.50
C ILE A 22 2.26 28.50 -11.77
N SER A 23 3.36 27.86 -12.14
CA SER A 23 3.35 26.91 -13.25
C SER A 23 2.65 25.60 -12.85
N ALA A 24 2.21 24.84 -13.84
CA ALA A 24 1.59 23.53 -13.60
C ALA A 24 2.50 22.59 -12.78
N ASP A 25 3.79 22.54 -13.10
CA ASP A 25 4.76 21.69 -12.39
C ASP A 25 4.92 22.10 -10.93
N LYS A 26 4.95 23.41 -10.66
CA LYS A 26 5.07 23.95 -9.30
C LYS A 26 3.80 23.76 -8.50
N LEU A 27 2.64 23.85 -9.14
CA LEU A 27 1.37 23.52 -8.51
C LEU A 27 1.30 22.04 -8.15
N LEU A 28 1.71 21.16 -9.07
CA LEU A 28 1.79 19.73 -8.82
C LEU A 28 2.72 19.43 -7.64
N GLN A 29 3.90 20.07 -7.60
CA GLN A 29 4.83 19.91 -6.48
C GLN A 29 4.22 20.39 -5.15
N ALA A 30 3.53 21.54 -5.14
CA ALA A 30 2.84 22.03 -3.96
C ALA A 30 1.73 21.06 -3.46
N MET A 31 1.07 20.38 -4.40
CA MET A 31 0.06 19.36 -4.07
C MET A 31 0.69 18.10 -3.47
N GLU A 32 1.83 17.66 -4.00
CA GLU A 32 2.57 16.52 -3.44
C GLU A 32 3.10 16.81 -2.02
N ASP A 33 3.68 17.98 -1.80
CA ASP A 33 4.12 18.43 -0.47
C ASP A 33 2.95 18.48 0.53
N TYR A 34 1.79 18.96 0.09
CA TYR A 34 0.59 18.95 0.92
C TYR A 34 0.12 17.52 1.23
N ARG A 35 0.07 16.64 0.23
CA ARG A 35 -0.29 15.23 0.39
C ARG A 35 0.63 14.54 1.41
N GLU A 36 1.94 14.71 1.26
CA GLU A 36 2.94 14.09 2.15
C GLU A 36 2.79 14.60 3.60
N GLN A 37 2.59 15.91 3.78
CA GLN A 37 2.34 16.46 5.10
C GLN A 37 1.02 15.95 5.71
N THR A 38 -0.05 15.84 4.93
CA THR A 38 -1.33 15.29 5.40
C THR A 38 -1.19 13.82 5.80
N GLU A 39 -0.48 13.01 5.01
CA GLU A 39 -0.21 11.60 5.33
C GLU A 39 0.60 11.46 6.62
N ALA A 40 1.67 12.24 6.79
CA ALA A 40 2.49 12.22 8.01
C ALA A 40 1.67 12.62 9.24
N ASN A 41 0.84 13.67 9.14
CA ASN A 41 -0.01 14.09 10.25
C ASN A 41 -1.11 13.06 10.57
N ALA A 42 -1.68 12.40 9.56
CA ALA A 42 -2.65 11.33 9.75
C ALA A 42 -2.03 10.10 10.44
N PHE A 43 -0.78 9.76 10.07
CA PHE A 43 -0.01 8.74 10.74
C PHE A 43 0.19 9.07 12.22
N ASP A 44 0.62 10.29 12.55
CA ASP A 44 0.82 10.73 13.94
C ASP A 44 -0.49 10.80 14.73
N ALA A 45 -1.57 11.31 14.13
CA ALA A 45 -2.88 11.36 14.77
C ALA A 45 -3.43 9.95 15.10
N GLY A 46 -3.24 8.98 14.20
CA GLY A 46 -3.61 7.59 14.43
C GLY A 46 -2.86 6.95 15.60
N ARG A 47 -1.68 7.46 15.96
CA ARG A 47 -0.92 7.01 17.14
C ARG A 47 -1.49 7.60 18.43
N LEU A 48 -1.84 8.88 18.43
CA LEU A 48 -2.45 9.56 19.59
C LEU A 48 -3.82 8.96 19.97
N LEU A 49 -4.56 8.41 19.01
CA LEU A 49 -5.84 7.73 19.28
C LEU A 49 -5.68 6.38 20.00
N LYS A 50 -4.48 5.78 20.04
CA LYS A 50 -4.22 4.54 20.79
C LYS A 50 -3.80 4.79 22.25
N ASP A 51 -3.64 6.05 22.64
CA ASP A 51 -2.94 6.45 23.87
C ASP A 51 -3.81 6.44 25.15
N ASP A 52 -5.11 6.14 25.04
CA ASP A 52 -6.01 6.32 26.21
C ASP A 52 -6.00 5.15 27.23
N LYS A 53 -5.44 3.96 26.93
CA LYS A 53 -5.61 2.77 27.82
C LYS A 53 -4.51 1.68 27.86
N ALA A 54 -3.25 1.89 27.44
CA ALA A 54 -2.27 0.79 27.51
C ALA A 54 -0.86 1.22 27.92
N ASP A 55 -0.38 0.69 29.04
CA ASP A 55 0.99 0.83 29.56
C ASP A 55 2.09 0.32 28.59
N HIS A 56 1.73 -0.34 27.49
CA HIS A 56 2.67 -0.92 26.52
C HIS A 56 2.13 -0.82 25.08
N ILE A 57 2.15 0.38 24.49
CA ILE A 57 1.82 0.54 23.06
C ILE A 57 3.02 0.15 22.20
N HIS A 58 2.96 -1.03 21.59
CA HIS A 58 3.85 -1.41 20.49
C HIS A 58 3.24 -0.93 19.17
N TYR A 59 3.84 0.09 18.57
CA TYR A 59 3.47 0.53 17.23
C TYR A 59 4.05 -0.41 16.17
N LEU A 60 3.22 -0.84 15.21
CA LEU A 60 3.64 -1.70 14.09
C LEU A 60 4.73 -1.04 13.23
N TYR A 61 4.66 0.28 13.08
CA TYR A 61 5.65 1.10 12.40
C TYR A 61 6.17 2.18 13.37
N PRO A 62 7.47 2.20 13.70
CA PRO A 62 8.03 3.20 14.62
C PRO A 62 7.91 4.62 14.08
N THR A 63 8.13 4.82 12.78
CA THR A 63 8.10 6.13 12.11
C THR A 63 7.23 6.13 10.85
N PHE A 64 6.86 7.32 10.37
CA PHE A 64 6.17 7.47 9.08
C PHE A 64 7.02 6.96 7.91
N ALA A 65 8.35 7.13 7.98
CA ALA A 65 9.27 6.60 6.96
C ALA A 65 9.25 5.06 6.92
N ASP A 66 9.22 4.40 8.08
CA ASP A 66 9.11 2.93 8.14
C ASP A 66 7.80 2.42 7.55
N TYR A 67 6.70 3.15 7.79
CA TYR A 67 5.40 2.87 7.20
C TYR A 67 5.43 2.98 5.67
N LYS A 68 5.98 4.07 5.12
CA LYS A 68 6.11 4.27 3.67
C LYS A 68 6.98 3.20 3.01
N LEU A 69 8.10 2.84 3.64
CA LEU A 69 9.00 1.82 3.14
C LEU A 69 8.36 0.42 3.14
N ASN A 70 7.44 0.14 4.07
CA ASN A 70 6.66 -1.09 4.04
C ASN A 70 5.60 -1.07 2.93
N LEU A 71 4.91 0.06 2.74
CA LEU A 71 3.90 0.24 1.69
C LEU A 71 4.48 0.04 0.28
N GLU A 72 5.70 0.52 0.04
CA GLU A 72 6.40 0.35 -1.24
C GLU A 72 6.90 -1.09 -1.49
N ARG A 73 7.10 -1.90 -0.43
CA ARG A 73 7.42 -3.32 -0.59
C ARG A 73 6.20 -4.16 -0.99
N GLU A 74 4.99 -3.70 -0.70
CA GLU A 74 3.76 -4.44 -1.00
C GLU A 74 3.30 -4.34 -2.46
N THR A 75 3.85 -3.41 -3.24
CA THR A 75 3.49 -3.21 -4.64
C THR A 75 4.46 -3.92 -5.57
N ASP A 76 4.53 -5.25 -5.49
CA ASP A 76 5.01 -6.01 -6.65
C ASP A 76 3.92 -5.94 -7.75
N PRO A 77 4.15 -5.19 -8.84
CA PRO A 77 3.15 -4.99 -9.89
C PRO A 77 2.78 -6.32 -10.59
N HIS A 78 3.62 -7.35 -10.49
CA HIS A 78 3.36 -8.66 -11.06
C HIS A 78 2.54 -9.57 -10.13
N LYS A 79 2.61 -9.36 -8.81
CA LYS A 79 1.88 -10.16 -7.82
C LYS A 79 0.38 -10.20 -8.12
N ASN A 80 -0.22 -9.08 -8.48
CA ASN A 80 -1.65 -9.01 -8.80
C ASN A 80 -2.01 -9.84 -10.05
N ASN A 81 -1.16 -9.81 -11.08
CA ASN A 81 -1.37 -10.60 -12.30
C ASN A 81 -1.15 -12.09 -12.04
N ILE A 82 -0.13 -12.44 -11.27
CA ILE A 82 0.18 -13.82 -10.87
C ILE A 82 -0.96 -14.39 -10.04
N LYS A 83 -1.44 -13.64 -9.03
CA LYS A 83 -2.60 -14.01 -8.22
C LYS A 83 -3.86 -14.18 -9.08
N LEU A 84 -4.15 -13.23 -9.98
CA LEU A 84 -5.32 -13.32 -10.85
C LEU A 84 -5.33 -14.60 -11.69
N VAL A 85 -4.19 -14.96 -12.29
CA VAL A 85 -4.06 -16.19 -13.06
C VAL A 85 -4.19 -17.41 -12.16
N ALA A 86 -3.52 -17.43 -11.01
CA ALA A 86 -3.61 -18.54 -10.05
C ALA A 86 -5.06 -18.76 -9.56
N ASP A 87 -5.78 -17.69 -9.22
CA ASP A 87 -7.18 -17.76 -8.78
C ASP A 87 -8.09 -18.31 -9.88
N SER A 88 -7.82 -17.98 -11.16
CA SER A 88 -8.63 -18.47 -12.29
C SER A 88 -8.53 -19.97 -12.53
N ILE A 89 -7.43 -20.61 -12.09
CA ILE A 89 -7.18 -22.05 -12.29
C ILE A 89 -7.25 -22.85 -10.99
N LEU A 90 -7.30 -22.19 -9.82
CA LEU A 90 -7.42 -22.79 -8.50
C LEU A 90 -8.47 -23.93 -8.41
N PRO A 91 -9.68 -23.82 -9.00
CA PRO A 91 -10.68 -24.89 -8.94
C PRO A 91 -10.20 -26.25 -9.45
N GLN A 92 -9.19 -26.28 -10.32
CA GLN A 92 -8.62 -27.52 -10.89
C GLN A 92 -7.64 -28.22 -9.94
N PHE A 93 -7.21 -27.52 -8.89
CA PHE A 93 -6.18 -27.98 -7.94
C PHE A 93 -6.73 -28.12 -6.52
N LEU A 94 -8.05 -28.03 -6.34
CA LEU A 94 -8.66 -28.22 -5.04
C LEU A 94 -8.44 -29.67 -4.57
N PRO A 95 -7.95 -29.88 -3.33
CA PRO A 95 -7.76 -31.21 -2.80
C PRO A 95 -9.10 -31.88 -2.52
N ASP A 96 -9.18 -33.19 -2.78
CA ASP A 96 -10.35 -34.00 -2.44
C ASP A 96 -10.50 -34.21 -0.92
N ASP A 97 -9.42 -34.06 -0.15
CA ASP A 97 -9.45 -34.14 1.31
C ASP A 97 -10.09 -32.89 1.91
N PRO A 98 -11.26 -33.00 2.58
CA PRO A 98 -11.94 -31.87 3.20
C PRO A 98 -11.14 -31.24 4.34
N ASN A 99 -10.17 -31.97 4.93
CA ASN A 99 -9.32 -31.52 6.02
C ASN A 99 -8.07 -30.78 5.56
N ALA A 100 -7.83 -30.67 4.25
CA ALA A 100 -6.69 -29.93 3.73
C ALA A 100 -6.80 -28.44 4.12
N LEU A 101 -5.76 -27.93 4.78
CA LEU A 101 -5.65 -26.53 5.21
C LEU A 101 -4.73 -25.71 4.32
N SER A 102 -3.98 -26.36 3.44
CA SER A 102 -3.07 -25.70 2.50
C SER A 102 -3.02 -26.48 1.19
N LEU A 103 -2.78 -25.75 0.10
CA LEU A 103 -2.51 -26.35 -1.21
C LEU A 103 -1.46 -25.51 -1.95
N SER A 104 -0.77 -26.14 -2.89
CA SER A 104 0.13 -25.45 -3.81
C SER A 104 0.10 -26.12 -5.17
N PHE A 105 0.30 -25.32 -6.22
CA PHE A 105 0.37 -25.82 -7.58
C PHE A 105 1.27 -24.97 -8.45
N ASN A 106 1.79 -25.61 -9.50
CA ASN A 106 2.67 -24.98 -10.48
C ASN A 106 1.85 -24.53 -11.70
N PHE A 107 2.13 -23.34 -12.20
CA PHE A 107 1.51 -22.82 -13.41
C PHE A 107 2.47 -21.95 -14.22
N LYS A 108 2.09 -21.63 -15.45
CA LYS A 108 2.90 -20.78 -16.35
C LYS A 108 2.10 -19.56 -16.78
N THR A 109 2.69 -18.38 -16.67
CA THR A 109 2.15 -17.13 -17.20
C THR A 109 3.29 -16.19 -17.59
N GLY A 110 3.09 -15.34 -18.59
CA GLY A 110 4.12 -14.40 -19.05
C GLY A 110 5.44 -15.08 -19.45
N GLY A 111 5.40 -16.33 -19.92
CA GLY A 111 6.59 -17.10 -20.31
C GLY A 111 7.45 -17.62 -19.14
N LYS A 112 7.03 -17.42 -17.89
CA LYS A 112 7.71 -17.91 -16.68
C LYS A 112 6.86 -18.96 -15.96
N GLN A 113 7.54 -19.81 -15.19
CA GLN A 113 6.90 -20.80 -14.32
C GLN A 113 6.86 -20.27 -12.89
N TYR A 114 5.72 -20.45 -12.24
CA TYR A 114 5.45 -20.01 -10.88
C TYR A 114 4.83 -21.15 -10.08
N SER A 115 5.00 -21.11 -8.76
CA SER A 115 4.27 -21.92 -7.80
C SER A 115 3.39 -21.00 -6.96
N ALA A 116 2.08 -21.23 -6.92
CA ALA A 116 1.17 -20.51 -6.03
C ALA A 116 0.90 -21.32 -4.76
N PHE A 117 0.77 -20.64 -3.63
CA PHE A 117 0.47 -21.24 -2.34
C PHE A 117 -0.80 -20.62 -1.76
N TYR A 118 -1.71 -21.48 -1.30
CA TYR A 118 -2.99 -21.09 -0.72
C TYR A 118 -3.16 -21.71 0.65
N THR A 119 -3.89 -21.01 1.51
CA THR A 119 -4.29 -21.48 2.84
C THR A 119 -5.81 -21.39 2.97
N LYS A 120 -6.43 -22.35 3.65
CA LYS A 120 -7.86 -22.33 3.91
C LYS A 120 -8.13 -21.44 5.12
N ASN A 121 -9.03 -20.48 4.98
CA ASN A 121 -9.42 -19.58 6.05
C ASN A 121 -10.45 -20.25 7.00
N PRO A 122 -10.75 -19.65 8.18
CA PRO A 122 -11.71 -20.21 9.14
C PRO A 122 -13.13 -20.38 8.58
N GLU A 123 -13.50 -19.64 7.53
CA GLU A 123 -14.79 -19.73 6.85
C GLU A 123 -14.81 -20.86 5.80
N GLY A 124 -13.67 -21.49 5.52
CA GLY A 124 -13.52 -22.60 4.59
C GLY A 124 -13.14 -22.18 3.16
N TYR A 125 -12.88 -20.90 2.91
CA TYR A 125 -12.44 -20.40 1.61
C TYR A 125 -10.92 -20.49 1.46
N TRP A 126 -10.46 -20.63 0.22
CA TRP A 126 -9.03 -20.66 -0.11
C TRP A 126 -8.51 -19.25 -0.38
N GLU A 127 -7.50 -18.83 0.38
CA GLU A 127 -6.87 -17.52 0.27
C GLU A 127 -5.46 -17.66 -0.28
N PHE A 128 -5.15 -16.84 -1.28
CA PHE A 128 -3.81 -16.74 -1.85
C PHE A 128 -2.84 -16.18 -0.80
N ASN A 129 -1.79 -16.93 -0.49
CA ASN A 129 -0.80 -16.54 0.50
C ASN A 129 0.40 -15.88 -0.18
N ASN A 130 1.11 -16.63 -1.03
CA ASN A 130 2.28 -16.15 -1.76
C ASN A 130 2.55 -16.96 -3.03
N TYR A 131 3.63 -16.62 -3.72
CA TYR A 131 4.12 -17.34 -4.89
C TYR A 131 5.66 -17.37 -4.92
N THR A 132 6.22 -18.31 -5.69
CA THR A 132 7.65 -18.40 -6.03
C THR A 132 7.84 -18.54 -7.52
#